data_AF-S3BSA1-F1
#
_entry.id   AF-S3BSA1-F1
#
_cell.length_a   1.000
_cell.length_b   1.000
_cell.length_c   1.000
_cell.angle_alpha   90.00
_cell.angle_beta   90.00
_cell.angle_gamma   90.00
#
_symmetry.space_group_name_H-M   'P 1'
#
loop_
_entity.id
_entity.type
_entity.pdbx_description
1 polymer ?
#
loop_
_entity_poly.entity_id
_entity_poly.type
_entity_poly.pdbx_seq_one_letter_code
_entity_poly.pdbx_strand_id
1 'polypeptide(L)'
;MPLIIIAGLPTSGKSTRAQQLYEYLAERIAKENTEASAGAVPNAASPKYRLHLISDDSLSISRAVYDLSTLPAHTRSANASEKDARASIYGAVKRVLSPRDIVILDGLNYIKGWRYQLSCEAKNIRTPSAVLQIGCGIDRARQNNEKRLAADGPDSSGKEVGEPYAPANWDNLVFRYEEPNPMTRWDSPLFALTWEDDAEQTRSVFDKLWDAVAGEGRKEVRPNLVAVQRGNDGGGDYLYVLDRETQDVVKRILDTQKDQPGNSEVKIPSGKNGQQKDDDLMVELPGKTVGLAQLQRHRRAFMGLNRGGIGLEGAGQFTGARIRESFVGYLNDAFEKEG
;
A
#
# COMPACT_ATOMS: atom_id res chain seq x y z
N MET A 1 1.83 7.04 2.45
CA MET A 1 2.89 7.19 3.46
C MET A 1 2.69 6.07 4.47
N PRO A 2 3.74 5.68 5.19
CA PRO A 2 4.12 4.29 5.16
C PRO A 2 3.44 3.40 6.20
N LEU A 3 3.32 2.13 5.84
CA LEU A 3 2.98 1.06 6.78
C LEU A 3 4.28 0.49 7.37
N ILE A 4 4.46 0.64 8.67
CA ILE A 4 5.58 0.06 9.41
C ILE A 4 5.06 -1.15 10.16
N ILE A 5 5.51 -2.34 9.76
CA ILE A 5 5.06 -3.61 10.32
C ILE A 5 6.09 -4.05 11.36
N ILE A 6 5.73 -4.04 12.65
CA ILE A 6 6.61 -4.53 13.70
C ILE A 6 6.46 -6.05 13.80
N ALA A 7 7.56 -6.79 13.85
CA ALA A 7 7.55 -8.25 13.99
C ALA A 7 8.50 -8.71 15.09
N GLY A 8 8.16 -9.79 15.77
CA GLY A 8 9.00 -10.37 16.82
C GLY A 8 8.26 -11.40 17.66
N LEU A 9 9.01 -12.14 18.47
CA LEU A 9 8.46 -13.15 19.37
C LEU A 9 7.40 -12.56 20.32
N PRO A 10 6.49 -13.37 20.88
CA PRO A 10 5.66 -12.93 21.99
C PRO A 10 6.55 -12.38 23.12
N THR A 11 6.08 -11.32 23.80
CA THR A 11 6.82 -10.65 24.90
C THR A 11 8.26 -10.20 24.60
N SER A 12 8.61 -10.01 23.32
CA SER A 12 9.93 -9.53 22.88
C SER A 12 10.15 -8.02 22.96
N GLY A 13 9.27 -7.24 23.59
CA GLY A 13 9.43 -5.78 23.69
C GLY A 13 8.98 -4.97 22.46
N LYS A 14 8.17 -5.58 21.58
CA LYS A 14 7.58 -4.91 20.40
C LYS A 14 6.90 -3.60 20.74
N SER A 15 5.96 -3.61 21.69
CA SER A 15 5.23 -2.41 22.11
C SER A 15 6.12 -1.32 22.67
N THR A 16 7.19 -1.69 23.40
CA THR A 16 8.19 -0.73 23.89
C THR A 16 8.89 -0.03 22.72
N ARG A 17 9.37 -0.79 21.72
CA ARG A 17 10.04 -0.23 20.54
C ARG A 17 9.04 0.50 19.62
N ALA A 18 7.79 0.07 19.56
CA ALA A 18 6.71 0.74 18.84
C ALA A 18 6.44 2.14 19.41
N GLN A 19 6.38 2.24 20.74
CA GLN A 19 6.16 3.51 21.43
C GLN A 19 7.34 4.47 21.25
N GLN A 20 8.58 3.98 21.37
CA GLN A 20 9.78 4.76 21.07
C GLN A 20 9.79 5.28 19.63
N LEU A 21 9.40 4.43 18.66
CA LEU A 21 9.28 4.82 17.26
C LEU A 21 8.18 5.87 17.07
N TYR A 22 7.03 5.70 17.74
CA TYR A 22 5.94 6.66 17.69
C TYR A 22 6.37 8.04 18.18
N GLU A 23 7.02 8.10 19.34
CA GLU A 23 7.54 9.35 19.92
C GLU A 23 8.56 10.01 18.99
N TYR A 24 9.52 9.24 18.49
CA TYR A 24 10.51 9.72 17.52
C TYR A 24 9.87 10.29 16.25
N LEU A 25 8.89 9.59 15.67
CA LEU A 25 8.19 10.04 14.46
C LEU A 25 7.34 11.28 14.72
N ALA A 26 6.68 11.36 15.86
CA ALA A 26 5.90 12.53 16.26
C ALA A 26 6.80 13.78 16.36
N GLU A 27 7.96 13.66 17.00
CA GLU A 27 8.95 14.73 17.07
C GLU A 27 9.45 15.16 15.68
N ARG A 28 9.76 14.19 14.81
CA ARG A 28 10.26 14.47 13.47
C ARG A 28 9.22 15.15 12.58
N ILE A 29 7.97 14.70 12.64
CA ILE A 29 6.84 15.32 11.93
C ILE A 29 6.64 16.76 12.42
N ALA A 30 6.72 17.01 13.74
CA ALA A 30 6.59 18.36 14.29
C ALA A 30 7.72 19.30 13.81
N LYS A 31 8.96 18.81 13.75
CA LYS A 31 10.11 19.57 13.23
C LYS A 31 9.94 19.96 11.77
N GLU A 32 9.62 19.00 10.89
CA GLU A 32 9.38 19.29 9.46
C GLU A 32 8.24 20.28 9.24
N ASN A 33 7.18 20.22 10.05
CA ASN A 33 6.09 21.20 9.96
C ASN A 33 6.53 22.61 10.36
N THR A 34 7.39 22.72 11.38
CA THR A 34 7.89 24.00 11.87
C THR A 34 8.81 24.66 10.84
N GLU A 35 9.73 23.88 10.24
CA GLU A 35 10.62 24.35 9.18
C GLU A 35 9.86 24.76 7.91
N ALA A 36 8.81 24.02 7.53
CA ALA A 36 7.95 24.38 6.40
C ALA A 36 7.16 25.69 6.65
N SER A 37 6.78 25.96 7.90
CA SER A 37 6.05 27.18 8.28
C SER A 37 6.92 28.43 8.42
N ALA A 38 8.24 28.29 8.57
CA ALA A 38 9.17 29.42 8.64
C ALA A 38 9.33 30.19 7.31
N GLY A 39 8.81 29.65 6.20
CA GLY A 39 8.84 30.27 4.87
C GLY A 39 7.48 30.68 4.28
N ALA A 40 6.36 30.51 5.01
CA ALA A 40 5.00 30.74 4.49
C ALA A 40 4.06 31.44 5.50
N VAL A 41 3.03 32.11 4.96
CA VAL A 41 2.05 32.94 5.70
C VAL A 41 1.36 32.15 6.83
N PRO A 42 1.03 32.75 8.00
CA PRO A 42 0.75 32.02 9.26
C PRO A 42 -0.56 31.23 9.35
N ASN A 43 -1.26 30.95 8.25
CA ASN A 43 -2.60 30.39 8.32
C ASN A 43 -2.73 29.13 7.44
N ALA A 44 -2.99 27.99 8.10
CA ALA A 44 -3.45 26.71 7.56
C ALA A 44 -2.43 25.67 7.01
N ALA A 45 -1.25 25.50 7.63
CA ALA A 45 -0.44 24.31 7.34
C ALA A 45 -0.89 23.13 8.22
N SER A 46 -1.80 22.29 7.71
CA SER A 46 -2.03 20.95 8.29
C SER A 46 -0.71 20.16 8.29
N PRO A 47 -0.42 19.37 9.34
CA PRO A 47 0.82 18.62 9.40
C PRO A 47 0.99 17.75 8.15
N LYS A 48 2.21 17.70 7.61
CA LYS A 48 2.57 16.95 6.39
C LYS A 48 2.14 15.49 6.48
N TYR A 49 2.22 14.92 7.69
CA TYR A 49 1.81 13.56 7.98
C TYR A 49 0.97 13.46 9.26
N ARG A 50 0.05 12.49 9.27
CA ARG A 50 -0.63 12.00 10.48
C ARG A 50 0.02 10.71 10.93
N LEU A 51 0.02 10.42 12.22
CA LEU A 51 0.67 9.26 12.81
C LEU A 51 -0.35 8.39 13.57
N HIS A 52 -0.37 7.10 13.26
CA HIS A 52 -1.27 6.12 13.89
C HIS A 52 -0.46 4.96 14.45
N LEU A 53 -0.78 4.53 15.67
CA LEU A 53 -0.27 3.31 16.28
C LEU A 53 -1.45 2.35 16.45
N ILE A 54 -1.38 1.20 15.81
CA ILE A 54 -2.39 0.14 15.89
C ILE A 54 -1.73 -1.08 16.52
N SER A 55 -2.37 -1.62 17.54
CA SER A 55 -1.96 -2.86 18.20
C SER A 55 -3.16 -3.74 18.53
N ASP A 56 -2.91 -5.01 18.85
CA ASP A 56 -3.94 -5.92 19.35
C ASP A 56 -4.65 -5.32 20.58
N ASP A 57 -3.87 -4.73 21.50
CA ASP A 57 -4.37 -4.10 22.73
C ASP A 57 -5.28 -2.89 22.40
N SER A 58 -4.88 -2.05 21.43
CA SER A 58 -5.69 -0.90 20.98
C SER A 58 -7.02 -1.30 20.34
N LEU A 59 -7.11 -2.54 19.84
CA LEU A 59 -8.30 -3.13 19.24
C LEU A 59 -9.04 -4.06 20.20
N SER A 60 -8.61 -4.13 21.46
CA SER A 60 -9.16 -5.02 22.49
C SER A 60 -9.16 -6.50 22.07
N ILE A 61 -8.12 -6.93 21.36
CA ILE A 61 -7.91 -8.32 20.93
C ILE A 61 -7.08 -9.02 22.01
N SER A 62 -7.71 -9.94 22.75
CA SER A 62 -7.01 -10.74 23.77
C SER A 62 -5.95 -11.66 23.16
N ARG A 63 -4.87 -11.91 23.89
CA ARG A 63 -3.80 -12.87 23.50
C ARG A 63 -4.29 -14.32 23.44
N ALA A 64 -5.45 -14.63 24.02
CA ALA A 64 -6.09 -15.93 23.92
C ALA A 64 -6.52 -16.28 22.49
N VAL A 65 -6.70 -15.31 21.59
CA VAL A 65 -7.12 -15.61 20.19
C VAL A 65 -6.08 -16.43 19.42
N TYR A 66 -4.83 -16.41 19.87
CA TYR A 66 -3.72 -17.19 19.31
C TYR A 66 -3.64 -18.62 19.87
N ASP A 67 -4.41 -18.92 20.93
CA ASP A 67 -4.46 -20.26 21.49
C ASP A 67 -5.35 -21.16 20.63
N LEU A 68 -4.72 -22.08 19.92
CA LEU A 68 -5.38 -23.02 19.01
C LEU A 68 -5.73 -24.34 19.70
N SER A 69 -5.46 -24.47 21.01
CA SER A 69 -5.81 -25.65 21.79
C SER A 69 -7.28 -25.64 22.24
N THR A 70 -7.87 -24.45 22.38
CA THR A 70 -9.27 -24.27 22.79
C THR A 70 -10.10 -23.79 21.61
N LEU A 71 -11.04 -24.63 21.14
CA LEU A 71 -11.97 -24.28 20.07
C LEU A 71 -13.40 -24.32 20.59
N PRO A 72 -14.20 -23.25 20.39
CA PRO A 72 -15.64 -23.32 20.62
C PRO A 72 -16.28 -24.46 19.81
N ALA A 73 -17.34 -25.07 20.36
CA ALA A 73 -18.12 -26.06 19.63
C ALA A 73 -18.62 -25.45 18.30
N HIS A 74 -18.45 -26.19 17.20
CA HIS A 74 -18.82 -25.78 15.82
C HIS A 74 -17.92 -24.73 15.13
N THR A 75 -16.69 -24.52 15.62
CA THR A 75 -15.72 -23.68 14.91
C THR A 75 -15.32 -24.30 13.57
N ARG A 76 -15.46 -23.55 12.47
CA ARG A 76 -15.18 -24.03 11.09
C ARG A 76 -13.72 -24.35 10.80
N SER A 77 -12.80 -23.82 11.61
CA SER A 77 -11.35 -24.02 11.47
C SER A 77 -10.67 -23.83 12.82
N ALA A 78 -9.60 -24.57 13.07
CA ALA A 78 -8.78 -24.39 14.26
C ALA A 78 -8.21 -22.96 14.41
N ASN A 79 -8.07 -22.23 13.31
CA ASN A 79 -7.46 -20.89 13.32
C ASN A 79 -8.50 -19.77 13.15
N ALA A 80 -9.78 -20.03 13.44
CA ALA A 80 -10.85 -19.06 13.21
C ALA A 80 -10.65 -17.79 14.04
N SER A 81 -10.37 -17.91 15.34
CA SER A 81 -10.11 -16.80 16.25
C SER A 81 -8.98 -15.89 15.76
N GLU A 82 -7.84 -16.48 15.40
CA GLU A 82 -6.69 -15.74 14.89
C GLU A 82 -7.01 -15.10 13.53
N LYS A 83 -7.77 -15.78 12.67
CA LYS A 83 -8.19 -15.23 11.38
C LYS A 83 -9.08 -14.01 11.57
N ASP A 84 -10.00 -14.03 12.54
CA ASP A 84 -10.88 -12.91 12.85
C ASP A 84 -10.12 -11.75 13.48
N ALA A 85 -9.11 -12.04 14.32
CA ALA A 85 -8.17 -11.03 14.82
C ALA A 85 -7.41 -10.36 13.68
N ARG A 86 -6.84 -11.13 12.74
CA ARG A 86 -6.18 -10.58 11.55
C ARG A 86 -7.13 -9.77 10.67
N ALA A 87 -8.39 -10.19 10.52
CA ALA A 87 -9.39 -9.42 9.79
C ALA A 87 -9.68 -8.07 10.46
N SER A 88 -9.79 -8.06 11.80
CA SER A 88 -10.00 -6.84 12.59
C SER A 88 -8.83 -5.88 12.46
N ILE A 89 -7.60 -6.38 12.60
CA ILE A 89 -6.36 -5.61 12.43
C ILE A 89 -6.27 -5.06 11.01
N TYR A 90 -6.51 -5.90 9.99
CA TYR A 90 -6.51 -5.50 8.59
C TYR A 90 -7.50 -4.37 8.33
N GLY A 91 -8.73 -4.48 8.85
CA GLY A 91 -9.74 -3.44 8.76
C GLY A 91 -9.31 -2.13 9.43
N ALA A 92 -8.67 -2.20 10.60
CA ALA A 92 -8.14 -1.01 11.29
C ALA A 92 -7.06 -0.31 10.48
N VAL A 93 -6.06 -1.05 9.99
CA VAL A 93 -4.99 -0.52 9.14
C VAL A 93 -5.57 0.11 7.88
N LYS A 94 -6.43 -0.63 7.15
CA LYS A 94 -7.02 -0.18 5.89
C LYS A 94 -7.82 1.12 6.01
N ARG A 95 -8.49 1.36 7.15
CA ARG A 95 -9.28 2.59 7.38
C ARG A 95 -8.41 3.85 7.46
N VAL A 96 -7.19 3.74 7.98
CA VAL A 96 -6.31 4.89 8.21
C VAL A 96 -5.19 5.02 7.17
N LEU A 97 -4.88 3.93 6.48
CA LEU A 97 -3.75 3.89 5.55
C LEU A 97 -3.99 4.82 4.37
N SER A 98 -3.10 5.79 4.18
CA SER A 98 -3.19 6.75 3.07
C SER A 98 -1.83 7.31 2.68
N PRO A 99 -1.72 8.00 1.52
CA PRO A 99 -0.55 8.77 1.15
C PRO A 99 -0.07 9.80 2.17
N ARG A 100 -0.86 10.19 3.19
CA ARG A 100 -0.49 11.19 4.21
C ARG A 100 -0.43 10.64 5.64
N ASP A 101 -0.65 9.34 5.83
CA ASP A 101 -0.71 8.72 7.15
C ASP A 101 0.47 7.76 7.31
N ILE A 102 1.21 7.87 8.41
CA ILE A 102 2.19 6.86 8.84
C ILE A 102 1.47 5.93 9.82
N VAL A 103 1.50 4.64 9.55
CA VAL A 103 0.82 3.63 10.37
C VAL A 103 1.87 2.68 10.94
N ILE A 104 2.04 2.68 12.26
CA ILE A 104 2.83 1.69 12.98
C ILE A 104 1.87 0.57 13.40
N LEU A 105 2.16 -0.65 12.96
CA LEU A 105 1.43 -1.84 13.36
C LEU A 105 2.24 -2.64 14.38
N ASP A 106 1.92 -2.46 15.66
CA ASP A 106 2.46 -3.23 16.78
C ASP A 106 1.65 -4.51 17.00
N GLY A 107 2.08 -5.60 16.37
CA GLY A 107 1.48 -6.91 16.55
C GLY A 107 2.56 -7.99 16.50
N LEU A 108 2.16 -9.26 16.69
CA LEU A 108 3.11 -10.37 16.49
C LEU A 108 3.64 -10.40 15.05
N ASN A 109 2.74 -10.23 14.08
CA ASN A 109 3.04 -10.24 12.64
C ASN A 109 3.98 -11.40 12.21
N TYR A 110 3.80 -12.55 12.87
CA TYR A 110 4.74 -13.67 12.84
C TYR A 110 4.61 -14.58 11.61
N ILE A 111 3.54 -14.42 10.83
CA ILE A 111 3.27 -15.22 9.64
C ILE A 111 3.69 -14.42 8.40
N LYS A 112 4.52 -15.00 7.53
CA LYS A 112 4.97 -14.41 6.27
C LYS A 112 3.82 -14.05 5.35
N GLY A 113 2.83 -14.96 5.22
CA GLY A 113 1.64 -14.72 4.40
C GLY A 113 0.83 -13.50 4.87
N TRP A 114 0.82 -13.24 6.18
CA TRP A 114 0.17 -12.07 6.75
C TRP A 114 0.96 -10.78 6.49
N ARG A 115 2.29 -10.80 6.67
CA ARG A 115 3.14 -9.65 6.30
C ARG A 115 3.06 -9.32 4.80
N TYR A 116 2.99 -10.36 3.95
CA TYR A 116 2.72 -10.20 2.52
C TYR A 116 1.39 -9.50 2.25
N GLN A 117 0.31 -9.91 2.90
CA GLN A 117 -1.00 -9.27 2.75
C GLN A 117 -0.96 -7.77 3.12
N LEU A 118 -0.31 -7.43 4.24
CA LEU A 118 -0.14 -6.05 4.68
C LEU A 118 0.70 -5.22 3.69
N SER A 119 1.81 -5.76 3.19
CA SER A 119 2.64 -5.10 2.17
C SER A 119 1.88 -4.89 0.86
N CYS A 120 1.06 -5.85 0.44
CA CYS A 120 0.16 -5.69 -0.70
C CYS A 120 -0.84 -4.56 -0.50
N GLU A 121 -1.40 -4.39 0.70
CA GLU A 121 -2.34 -3.30 0.99
C GLU A 121 -1.68 -1.93 0.86
N ALA A 122 -0.49 -1.77 1.45
CA ALA A 122 0.32 -0.55 1.30
C ALA A 122 0.64 -0.29 -0.18
N LYS A 123 1.02 -1.34 -0.92
CA LYS A 123 1.30 -1.25 -2.35
C LYS A 123 0.08 -0.82 -3.17
N ASN A 124 -1.11 -1.31 -2.84
CA ASN A 124 -2.34 -0.99 -3.57
C ASN A 124 -2.67 0.51 -3.53
N ILE A 125 -2.41 1.17 -2.41
CA ILE A 125 -2.60 2.60 -2.25
C ILE A 125 -1.31 3.42 -2.45
N ARG A 126 -0.33 2.85 -3.18
CA ARG A 126 0.93 3.51 -3.58
C ARG A 126 1.74 4.04 -2.41
N THR A 127 1.78 3.27 -1.34
CA THR A 127 2.42 3.63 -0.09
C THR A 127 3.56 2.66 0.22
N PRO A 128 4.73 3.15 0.67
CA PRO A 128 5.81 2.28 1.13
C PRO A 128 5.41 1.44 2.34
N SER A 129 5.93 0.23 2.42
CA SER A 129 5.88 -0.60 3.61
C SER A 129 7.30 -0.96 4.04
N ALA A 130 7.55 -1.05 5.35
CA ALA A 130 8.81 -1.55 5.91
C ALA A 130 8.52 -2.50 7.06
N VAL A 131 9.45 -3.41 7.34
CA VAL A 131 9.39 -4.30 8.49
C VAL A 131 10.42 -3.87 9.53
N LEU A 132 10.00 -3.76 10.79
CA LEU A 132 10.88 -3.55 11.93
C LEU A 132 10.85 -4.80 12.82
N GLN A 133 11.89 -5.61 12.75
CA GLN A 133 12.04 -6.80 13.59
C GLN A 133 12.64 -6.44 14.94
N ILE A 134 12.02 -6.91 16.03
CA ILE A 134 12.57 -6.80 17.37
C ILE A 134 13.24 -8.12 17.75
N GLY A 135 14.57 -8.09 17.74
CA GLY A 135 15.45 -9.18 18.14
C GLY A 135 15.47 -9.33 19.66
N CYS A 136 14.94 -10.46 20.14
CA CYS A 136 15.03 -10.86 21.54
C CYS A 136 15.27 -12.37 21.58
N GLY A 137 16.23 -12.81 22.40
CA GLY A 137 16.41 -14.23 22.66
C GLY A 137 15.16 -14.86 23.29
N ILE A 138 14.90 -16.12 22.97
CA ILE A 138 13.73 -16.88 23.46
C ILE A 138 13.69 -16.86 24.99
N ASP A 139 14.82 -17.08 25.66
CA ASP A 139 14.89 -17.13 27.13
C ASP A 139 14.48 -15.81 27.77
N ARG A 140 14.98 -14.69 27.24
CA ARG A 140 14.62 -13.34 27.74
C ARG A 140 13.14 -13.05 27.48
N ALA A 141 12.62 -13.40 26.30
CA ALA A 141 11.22 -13.24 25.98
C ALA A 141 10.32 -14.10 26.90
N ARG A 142 10.74 -15.33 27.22
CA ARG A 142 10.04 -16.23 28.15
C ARG A 142 10.02 -15.66 29.57
N GLN A 143 11.17 -15.22 30.07
CA GLN A 143 11.28 -14.55 31.38
C GLN A 143 10.36 -13.33 31.48
N ASN A 144 10.23 -12.56 30.40
CA ASN A 144 9.29 -11.44 30.37
C ASN A 144 7.84 -11.91 30.47
N ASN A 145 7.47 -13.02 29.81
CA ASN A 145 6.13 -13.58 29.93
C ASN A 145 5.86 -14.11 31.35
N GLU A 146 6.82 -14.80 31.95
CA GLU A 146 6.75 -15.29 33.33
C GLU A 146 6.59 -14.15 34.33
N LYS A 147 7.33 -13.04 34.17
CA LYS A 147 7.17 -11.84 34.98
C LYS A 147 5.77 -11.24 34.86
N ARG A 148 5.17 -11.26 33.66
CA ARG A 148 3.79 -10.79 33.45
C ARG A 148 2.75 -11.74 34.05
N LEU A 149 2.99 -13.05 33.98
CA LEU A 149 2.14 -14.07 34.61
C LEU A 149 2.17 -13.98 36.14
N ALA A 150 3.34 -13.64 36.71
CA ALA A 150 3.52 -13.49 38.16
C ALA A 150 3.07 -12.12 38.69
N ALA A 151 2.82 -11.15 37.83
CA ALA A 151 2.34 -9.83 38.22
C ALA A 151 0.82 -9.86 38.44
N ASP A 152 0.38 -9.81 39.70
CA ASP A 152 -1.03 -9.57 40.05
C ASP A 152 -1.31 -8.05 39.99
N GLY A 153 -1.86 -7.58 38.87
CA GLY A 153 -2.29 -6.19 38.70
C GLY A 153 -1.28 -5.25 38.00
N PRO A 154 -1.59 -3.94 37.92
CA PRO A 154 -0.73 -2.97 37.24
C PRO A 154 0.63 -2.86 37.93
N ASP A 155 1.68 -2.57 37.15
CA ASP A 155 3.04 -2.35 37.67
C ASP A 155 3.04 -1.21 38.71
N SER A 156 4.03 -1.22 39.60
CA SER A 156 4.43 -0.14 40.50
C SER A 156 4.48 1.26 39.86
N SER A 157 4.59 1.34 38.52
CA SER A 157 4.55 2.58 37.72
C SER A 157 3.15 3.01 37.26
N GLY A 158 2.09 2.27 37.62
CA GLY A 158 0.71 2.54 37.21
C GLY A 158 0.42 2.26 35.73
N LYS A 159 1.37 1.71 34.98
CA LYS A 159 1.18 1.28 33.59
C LYS A 159 0.57 -0.12 33.57
N GLU A 160 -0.47 -0.31 32.74
CA GLU A 160 -1.02 -1.64 32.47
C GLU A 160 0.08 -2.55 31.93
N VAL A 161 0.38 -3.60 32.69
CA VAL A 161 1.27 -4.67 32.25
C VAL A 161 0.48 -5.44 31.20
N GLY A 162 0.88 -5.31 29.93
CA GLY A 162 0.15 -5.94 28.82
C GLY A 162 -0.08 -7.44 29.07
N GLU A 163 -1.27 -7.93 28.70
CA GLU A 163 -1.78 -9.28 28.98
C GLU A 163 -0.71 -10.37 28.75
N PRO A 164 -0.47 -11.26 29.73
CA PRO A 164 0.44 -12.38 29.54
C PRO A 164 -0.14 -13.42 28.59
N TYR A 165 0.74 -14.24 28.01
CA TYR A 165 0.32 -15.42 27.24
C TYR A 165 0.32 -16.64 28.15
N ALA A 166 -0.69 -17.50 28.01
CA ALA A 166 -0.65 -18.84 28.62
C ALA A 166 0.63 -19.58 28.17
N PRO A 167 1.34 -20.31 29.05
CA PRO A 167 2.64 -20.91 28.71
C PRO A 167 2.62 -21.78 27.45
N ALA A 168 1.62 -22.65 27.32
CA ALA A 168 1.47 -23.51 26.15
C ALA A 168 1.22 -22.71 24.85
N ASN A 169 0.42 -21.65 24.91
CA ASN A 169 0.20 -20.75 23.77
C ASN A 169 1.50 -20.01 23.40
N TRP A 170 2.23 -19.52 24.40
CA TRP A 170 3.51 -18.82 24.19
C TRP A 170 4.54 -19.70 23.48
N ASP A 171 4.74 -20.93 23.95
CA ASP A 171 5.66 -21.90 23.32
C ASP A 171 5.25 -22.22 21.88
N ASN A 172 3.94 -22.41 21.65
CA ASN A 172 3.41 -22.64 20.30
C ASN A 172 3.65 -21.45 19.37
N LEU A 173 3.49 -20.22 19.85
CA LEU A 173 3.72 -19.01 19.07
C LEU A 173 5.19 -18.83 18.71
N VAL A 174 6.11 -19.13 19.63
CA VAL A 174 7.55 -19.11 19.35
C VAL A 174 7.90 -20.15 18.28
N PHE A 175 7.36 -21.37 18.38
CA PHE A 175 7.60 -22.42 17.40
C PHE A 175 7.10 -22.06 15.99
N ARG A 176 5.98 -21.34 15.90
CA ARG A 176 5.35 -20.94 14.63
C ARG A 176 5.89 -19.62 14.07
N TYR A 177 6.83 -18.96 14.76
CA TYR A 177 7.36 -17.67 14.35
C TYR A 177 8.18 -17.81 13.06
N GLU A 178 7.75 -17.14 12.00
CA GLU A 178 8.48 -17.09 10.73
C GLU A 178 9.29 -15.79 10.66
N GLU A 179 10.61 -15.89 10.82
CA GLU A 179 11.51 -14.74 10.82
C GLU A 179 11.36 -13.91 9.52
N PRO A 180 11.29 -12.57 9.63
CA PRO A 180 11.35 -11.68 8.47
C PRO A 180 12.57 -11.93 7.60
N ASN A 181 12.36 -12.07 6.29
CA ASN A 181 13.45 -12.37 5.36
C ASN A 181 13.71 -11.19 4.40
N PRO A 182 14.86 -10.50 4.51
CA PRO A 182 15.17 -9.30 3.73
C PRO A 182 15.29 -9.57 2.22
N MET A 183 15.47 -10.83 1.81
CA MET A 183 15.51 -11.24 0.40
C MET A 183 14.12 -11.23 -0.25
N THR A 184 13.06 -11.25 0.55
CA THR A 184 11.69 -11.21 0.04
C THR A 184 11.19 -9.77 -0.07
N ARG A 185 10.42 -9.50 -1.14
CA ARG A 185 9.98 -8.14 -1.48
C ARG A 185 9.03 -7.51 -0.46
N TRP A 186 8.26 -8.33 0.26
CA TRP A 186 7.27 -7.86 1.24
C TRP A 186 7.84 -7.65 2.64
N ASP A 187 8.96 -8.30 2.98
CA ASP A 187 9.69 -8.04 4.23
C ASP A 187 10.79 -6.98 4.05
N SER A 188 11.02 -6.49 2.83
CA SER A 188 12.05 -5.49 2.50
C SER A 188 11.42 -4.11 2.25
N PRO A 189 12.01 -3.00 2.77
CA PRO A 189 13.22 -2.96 3.61
C PRO A 189 12.97 -3.50 5.03
N LEU A 190 13.93 -4.30 5.51
CA LEU A 190 13.93 -4.88 6.85
C LEU A 190 14.91 -4.11 7.75
N PHE A 191 14.42 -3.69 8.90
CA PHE A 191 15.20 -3.11 9.99
C PHE A 191 15.15 -4.04 11.20
N ALA A 192 16.21 -4.05 12.00
CA ALA A 192 16.27 -4.85 13.22
C ALA A 192 16.71 -3.98 14.40
N LEU A 193 16.08 -4.21 15.55
CA LEU A 193 16.49 -3.66 16.84
C LEU A 193 16.60 -4.78 17.86
N THR A 194 17.69 -4.82 18.60
CA THR A 194 17.87 -5.73 19.73
C THR A 194 17.49 -5.07 21.06
N TRP A 195 17.45 -5.85 22.14
CA TRP A 195 17.26 -5.32 23.50
C TRP A 195 18.47 -4.56 24.03
N GLU A 196 19.65 -4.84 23.48
CA GLU A 196 20.92 -4.31 23.96
C GLU A 196 21.30 -3.03 23.21
N ASP A 197 20.57 -2.71 22.13
CA ASP A 197 20.72 -1.47 21.40
C ASP A 197 20.38 -0.29 22.29
N ASP A 198 21.37 0.56 22.50
CA ASP A 198 21.26 1.83 23.21
C ASP A 198 20.38 2.84 22.44
N ALA A 199 20.19 4.02 23.05
CA ALA A 199 19.38 5.08 22.47
C ALA A 199 19.94 5.63 21.14
N GLU A 200 21.26 5.65 20.97
CA GLU A 200 21.91 6.16 19.76
C GLU A 200 21.74 5.19 18.59
N GLN A 201 21.95 3.89 18.81
CA GLN A 201 21.71 2.84 17.82
C GLN A 201 20.22 2.78 17.46
N THR A 202 19.34 2.84 18.45
CA THR A 202 17.89 2.85 18.24
C THR A 202 17.49 4.02 17.33
N ARG A 203 18.01 5.23 17.62
CA ARG A 203 17.75 6.43 16.84
C ARG A 203 18.30 6.32 15.41
N SER A 204 19.51 5.82 15.24
CA SER A 204 20.13 5.58 13.93
C SER A 204 19.29 4.64 13.04
N VAL A 205 18.71 3.59 13.61
CA VAL A 205 17.78 2.71 12.89
C VAL A 205 16.49 3.45 12.52
N PHE A 206 15.95 4.28 13.43
CA PHE A 206 14.75 5.08 13.13
C PHE A 206 14.99 6.16 12.07
N ASP A 207 16.19 6.75 12.00
CA ASP A 207 16.61 7.64 10.92
C ASP A 207 16.59 6.92 9.57
N LYS A 208 17.27 5.76 9.48
CA LYS A 208 17.27 4.95 8.26
C LYS A 208 15.88 4.47 7.85
N LEU A 209 15.05 4.12 8.84
CA LEU A 209 13.67 3.75 8.63
C LEU A 209 12.92 4.93 8.01
N TRP A 210 12.98 6.12 8.61
CA TRP A 210 12.36 7.34 8.08
C TRP A 210 12.77 7.59 6.63
N ASP A 211 14.06 7.58 6.33
CA ASP A 211 14.55 7.87 4.99
C ASP A 211 14.01 6.89 3.94
N ALA A 212 13.87 5.61 4.30
CA ALA A 212 13.32 4.59 3.42
C ALA A 212 11.82 4.77 3.13
N VAL A 213 11.06 5.30 4.09
CA VAL A 213 9.59 5.24 4.05
C VAL A 213 8.91 6.61 3.86
N ALA A 214 9.56 7.66 4.32
CA ALA A 214 9.08 9.04 4.40
C ALA A 214 10.05 10.07 3.78
N GLY A 215 11.33 9.74 3.63
CA GLY A 215 12.35 10.63 3.05
C GLY A 215 12.09 11.03 1.61
N GLU A 216 12.66 12.16 1.18
CA GLU A 216 12.48 12.72 -0.17
C GLU A 216 13.03 11.80 -1.28
N GLY A 217 14.08 11.04 -0.98
CA GLY A 217 14.71 10.07 -1.90
C GLY A 217 14.07 8.67 -1.89
N ARG A 218 12.91 8.50 -1.25
CA ARG A 218 12.28 7.19 -1.12
C ARG A 218 11.92 6.59 -2.48
N LYS A 219 11.96 5.25 -2.57
CA LYS A 219 11.57 4.54 -3.78
C LYS A 219 10.06 4.69 -4.03
N GLU A 220 9.70 5.13 -5.23
CA GLU A 220 8.31 5.24 -5.63
C GLU A 220 7.64 3.85 -5.69
N VAL A 221 6.50 3.70 -5.00
CA VAL A 221 5.75 2.45 -4.95
C VAL A 221 4.73 2.40 -6.07
N ARG A 222 5.04 1.60 -7.09
CA ARG A 222 4.13 1.33 -8.20
C ARG A 222 3.19 0.17 -7.85
N PRO A 223 1.86 0.37 -7.90
CA PRO A 223 0.89 -0.67 -7.57
C PRO A 223 0.97 -1.82 -8.59
N ASN A 224 0.63 -3.04 -8.17
CA ASN A 224 0.49 -4.15 -9.10
C ASN A 224 -0.82 -3.96 -9.88
N LEU A 225 -0.74 -3.72 -11.19
CA LEU A 225 -1.89 -3.44 -12.07
C LEU A 225 -2.98 -4.54 -12.09
N VAL A 226 -2.64 -5.75 -11.63
CA VAL A 226 -3.54 -6.91 -11.52
C VAL A 226 -4.32 -6.93 -10.21
N ALA A 227 -3.80 -6.35 -9.12
CA ALA A 227 -4.35 -6.46 -7.76
C ALA A 227 -5.16 -5.24 -7.30
N VAL A 228 -5.17 -4.16 -8.08
CA VAL A 228 -6.06 -3.01 -7.83
C VAL A 228 -7.49 -3.51 -8.03
N GLN A 229 -8.29 -3.58 -6.97
CA GLN A 229 -9.74 -3.75 -7.11
C GLN A 229 -10.29 -2.52 -7.83
N ARG A 230 -10.92 -2.79 -8.96
CA ARG A 230 -11.34 -1.82 -9.97
C ARG A 230 -12.76 -1.42 -9.57
N GLY A 231 -13.00 -0.16 -9.23
CA GLY A 231 -14.28 0.28 -8.66
C GLY A 231 -15.44 -0.04 -9.58
N ASN A 232 -16.60 -0.27 -8.96
CA ASN A 232 -17.85 -0.58 -9.66
C ASN A 232 -18.56 0.70 -10.18
N ASP A 233 -17.85 1.83 -10.22
CA ASP A 233 -18.42 3.16 -10.48
C ASP A 233 -18.30 3.59 -11.95
N GLY A 234 -18.21 2.61 -12.86
CA GLY A 234 -18.48 2.84 -14.27
C GLY A 234 -19.97 3.11 -14.45
N GLY A 235 -20.38 4.38 -14.42
CA GLY A 235 -21.75 4.77 -14.77
C GLY A 235 -22.21 4.04 -16.02
N GLY A 236 -23.46 3.56 -16.04
CA GLY A 236 -23.94 2.51 -16.96
C GLY A 236 -23.73 2.70 -18.47
N ASP A 237 -23.25 3.86 -18.91
CA ASP A 237 -22.90 4.20 -20.28
C ASP A 237 -21.39 4.05 -20.64
N TYR A 238 -20.53 3.64 -19.69
CA TYR A 238 -19.08 3.59 -19.90
C TYR A 238 -18.67 2.74 -21.11
N LEU A 239 -19.22 1.53 -21.22
CA LEU A 239 -18.90 0.62 -22.32
C LEU A 239 -19.28 1.20 -23.68
N TYR A 240 -20.40 1.92 -23.74
CA TYR A 240 -20.86 2.59 -24.94
C TYR A 240 -19.94 3.77 -25.30
N VAL A 241 -19.57 4.61 -24.33
CA VAL A 241 -18.64 5.72 -24.56
C VAL A 241 -17.26 5.20 -24.97
N LEU A 242 -16.76 4.13 -24.33
CA LEU A 242 -15.49 3.48 -24.68
C LEU A 242 -15.47 3.00 -26.12
N ASP A 243 -16.50 2.25 -26.55
CA ASP A 243 -16.59 1.75 -27.92
C ASP A 243 -16.71 2.90 -28.92
N ARG A 244 -17.56 3.90 -28.63
CA ARG A 244 -17.79 5.06 -29.50
C ARG A 244 -16.54 5.90 -29.70
N GLU A 245 -15.83 6.25 -28.63
CA GLU A 245 -14.64 7.11 -28.73
C GLU A 245 -13.47 6.39 -29.39
N THR A 246 -13.22 5.12 -29.05
CA THR A 246 -12.14 4.34 -29.69
C THR A 246 -12.42 4.10 -31.18
N GLN A 247 -13.67 3.89 -31.56
CA GLN A 247 -14.06 3.74 -32.96
C GLN A 247 -13.93 5.06 -33.75
N ASP A 248 -14.21 6.22 -33.13
CA ASP A 248 -13.99 7.53 -33.78
C ASP A 248 -12.50 7.76 -34.08
N VAL A 249 -11.60 7.39 -33.17
CA VAL A 249 -10.14 7.47 -33.39
C VAL A 249 -9.71 6.58 -34.56
N VAL A 250 -10.16 5.32 -34.61
CA VAL A 250 -9.87 4.40 -35.73
C VAL A 250 -10.34 4.99 -37.06
N LYS A 251 -11.54 5.57 -37.09
CA LYS A 251 -12.09 6.20 -38.30
C LYS A 251 -11.22 7.37 -38.76
N ARG A 252 -10.81 8.26 -37.86
CA ARG A 252 -9.97 9.43 -38.19
C ARG A 252 -8.60 9.04 -38.74
N ILE A 253 -7.98 7.99 -38.20
CA ILE A 253 -6.72 7.46 -38.73
C ILE A 253 -6.92 6.99 -40.18
N LEU A 254 -7.98 6.22 -40.44
CA LEU A 254 -8.26 5.72 -41.78
C LEU A 254 -8.58 6.83 -42.79
N ASP A 255 -9.34 7.84 -42.38
CA ASP A 255 -9.71 8.96 -43.26
C ASP A 255 -8.47 9.84 -43.55
N THR A 256 -7.63 10.12 -42.54
CA THR A 256 -6.39 10.89 -42.73
C THR A 256 -5.39 10.17 -43.64
N GLN A 257 -5.23 8.85 -43.49
CA GLN A 257 -4.36 8.06 -44.37
C GLN A 257 -4.85 8.02 -45.83
N LYS A 258 -6.16 8.20 -46.09
CA LYS A 258 -6.70 8.30 -47.45
C LYS A 258 -6.42 9.66 -48.07
N ASP A 259 -6.61 10.73 -47.30
CA ASP A 259 -6.45 12.11 -47.77
C ASP A 259 -4.97 12.51 -47.89
N GLN A 260 -4.11 11.97 -47.03
CA GLN A 260 -2.68 12.27 -46.95
C GLN A 260 -1.84 10.98 -46.89
N PRO A 261 -1.69 10.27 -48.03
CA PRO A 261 -0.91 9.05 -48.07
C PRO A 261 0.57 9.34 -47.76
N GLY A 262 1.11 8.64 -46.75
CA GLY A 262 2.52 8.78 -46.32
C GLY A 262 2.75 9.80 -45.21
N ASN A 263 1.71 10.43 -44.66
CA ASN A 263 1.84 11.19 -43.43
C ASN A 263 2.06 10.24 -42.23
N SER A 264 3.09 10.50 -41.44
CA SER A 264 3.43 9.70 -40.26
C SER A 264 2.68 10.12 -39.01
N GLU A 265 1.94 11.25 -39.05
CA GLU A 265 1.27 11.81 -37.87
C GLU A 265 -0.22 12.07 -38.14
N VAL A 266 -1.08 11.62 -37.22
CA VAL A 266 -2.53 11.85 -37.27
C VAL A 266 -2.99 12.63 -36.04
N LYS A 267 -3.63 13.78 -36.29
CA LYS A 267 -4.22 14.63 -35.23
C LYS A 267 -5.59 14.13 -34.80
N ILE A 268 -5.77 13.91 -33.50
CA ILE A 268 -7.00 13.45 -32.87
C ILE A 268 -7.45 14.49 -31.82
N PRO A 269 -8.60 15.15 -32.00
CA PRO A 269 -9.12 16.10 -31.03
C PRO A 269 -9.44 15.43 -29.69
N SER A 270 -9.00 16.05 -28.61
CA SER A 270 -9.23 15.56 -27.25
C SER A 270 -10.71 15.65 -26.84
N GLY A 271 -11.54 16.56 -27.37
CA GLY A 271 -12.95 16.73 -26.94
C GLY A 271 -14.01 16.69 -28.05
N LYS A 272 -15.28 16.46 -27.67
CA LYS A 272 -16.44 16.77 -28.52
C LYS A 272 -16.86 18.21 -28.25
N ASN A 273 -16.94 19.01 -29.31
CA ASN A 273 -17.32 20.44 -29.35
C ASN A 273 -16.15 21.39 -29.17
N GLY A 274 -15.43 21.70 -30.26
CA GLY A 274 -14.98 23.04 -30.68
C GLY A 274 -14.31 24.00 -29.67
N GLN A 275 -14.06 23.60 -28.43
CA GLN A 275 -13.30 24.34 -27.46
C GLN A 275 -11.86 23.98 -27.71
N GLN A 276 -11.23 24.84 -28.50
CA GLN A 276 -9.81 24.90 -28.76
C GLN A 276 -9.09 25.08 -27.40
N LYS A 277 -8.79 23.96 -26.74
CA LYS A 277 -7.62 23.83 -25.88
C LYS A 277 -6.56 23.16 -26.74
N ASP A 278 -5.35 23.72 -26.73
CA ASP A 278 -4.15 23.34 -27.50
C ASP A 278 -3.63 21.89 -27.29
N ASP A 279 -4.45 20.96 -26.79
CA ASP A 279 -4.08 19.55 -26.58
C ASP A 279 -4.71 18.64 -27.65
N ASP A 280 -4.39 18.86 -28.92
CA ASP A 280 -4.64 17.83 -29.94
C ASP A 280 -3.72 16.63 -29.67
N LEU A 281 -4.31 15.44 -29.61
CA LEU A 281 -3.58 14.20 -29.40
C LEU A 281 -2.94 13.77 -30.73
N MET A 282 -1.68 13.35 -30.70
CA MET A 282 -0.95 12.88 -31.87
C MET A 282 -0.81 11.36 -31.87
N VAL A 283 -1.22 10.74 -32.97
CA VAL A 283 -0.94 9.33 -33.25
C VAL A 283 0.22 9.26 -34.23
N GLU A 284 1.30 8.60 -33.83
CA GLU A 284 2.49 8.37 -34.67
C GLU A 284 2.37 7.01 -35.36
N LEU A 285 2.30 7.02 -36.69
CA LEU A 285 2.20 5.82 -37.51
C LEU A 285 3.60 5.22 -37.73
N PRO A 286 3.74 3.89 -37.85
CA PRO A 286 5.02 3.18 -37.94
C PRO A 286 5.72 3.30 -39.31
N GLY A 287 5.62 4.45 -39.98
CA GLY A 287 6.20 4.70 -41.31
C GLY A 287 5.56 3.90 -42.46
N LYS A 288 4.50 3.16 -42.20
CA LYS A 288 3.69 2.40 -43.17
C LYS A 288 2.21 2.64 -42.92
N THR A 289 1.39 2.45 -43.95
CA THR A 289 -0.06 2.54 -43.82
C THR A 289 -0.59 1.42 -42.92
N VAL A 290 -1.28 1.80 -41.86
CA VAL A 290 -1.89 0.84 -40.91
C VAL A 290 -3.26 0.46 -41.44
N GLY A 291 -3.45 -0.83 -41.71
CA GLY A 291 -4.70 -1.36 -42.24
C GLY A 291 -5.82 -1.44 -41.19
N LEU A 292 -7.08 -1.42 -41.66
CA LEU A 292 -8.27 -1.55 -40.79
C LEU A 292 -8.19 -2.78 -39.87
N ALA A 293 -7.71 -3.91 -40.37
CA ALA A 293 -7.61 -5.14 -39.58
C ALA A 293 -6.65 -5.02 -38.38
N GLN A 294 -5.53 -4.32 -38.56
CA GLN A 294 -4.55 -4.06 -37.50
C GLN A 294 -5.12 -3.08 -36.47
N LEU A 295 -5.70 -1.96 -36.92
CA LEU A 295 -6.38 -1.00 -36.02
C LEU A 295 -7.50 -1.66 -35.20
N GLN A 296 -8.30 -2.53 -35.82
CA GLN A 296 -9.36 -3.27 -35.12
C GLN A 296 -8.81 -4.34 -34.15
N ARG A 297 -7.60 -4.87 -34.40
CA ARG A 297 -6.92 -5.76 -33.45
C ARG A 297 -6.47 -4.98 -32.20
N HIS A 298 -5.81 -3.85 -32.38
CA HIS A 298 -5.42 -2.96 -31.28
C HIS A 298 -6.63 -2.43 -30.51
N ARG A 299 -7.70 -2.01 -31.21
CA ARG A 299 -8.97 -1.59 -30.58
C ARG A 299 -9.55 -2.70 -29.70
N ARG A 300 -9.67 -3.93 -30.21
CA ARG A 300 -10.20 -5.06 -29.42
C ARG A 300 -9.32 -5.41 -28.22
N ALA A 301 -8.00 -5.37 -28.37
CA ALA A 301 -7.06 -5.59 -27.27
C ALA A 301 -7.21 -4.51 -26.19
N PHE A 302 -7.26 -3.24 -26.58
CA PHE A 302 -7.48 -2.10 -25.69
C PHE A 302 -8.85 -2.16 -25.00
N MET A 303 -9.92 -2.47 -25.74
CA MET A 303 -11.25 -2.66 -25.16
C MET A 303 -11.27 -3.83 -24.18
N GLY A 304 -10.56 -4.94 -24.47
CA GLY A 304 -10.45 -6.07 -23.55
C GLY A 304 -9.75 -5.71 -22.23
N LEU A 305 -8.73 -4.85 -22.29
CA LEU A 305 -8.01 -4.34 -21.11
C LEU A 305 -8.88 -3.39 -20.28
N ASN A 306 -9.70 -2.57 -20.93
CA ASN A 306 -10.44 -1.48 -20.30
C ASN A 306 -11.94 -1.77 -20.09
N ARG A 307 -12.44 -2.94 -20.49
CA ARG A 307 -13.88 -3.33 -20.42
C ARG A 307 -14.53 -3.13 -19.05
N GLY A 308 -13.75 -3.19 -17.97
CA GLY A 308 -14.26 -3.03 -16.61
C GLY A 308 -14.25 -1.59 -16.06
N GLY A 309 -13.96 -0.54 -16.85
CA GLY A 309 -13.91 0.84 -16.32
C GLY A 309 -12.57 1.24 -15.68
N ILE A 310 -11.50 0.55 -16.02
CA ILE A 310 -10.36 0.33 -15.13
C ILE A 310 -9.23 1.32 -15.40
N GLY A 311 -8.69 1.95 -14.34
CA GLY A 311 -7.46 2.76 -14.41
C GLY A 311 -7.67 4.26 -14.59
N LEU A 312 -8.91 4.74 -14.50
CA LEU A 312 -9.30 6.13 -14.77
C LEU A 312 -9.93 6.85 -13.56
N GLU A 313 -9.97 6.20 -12.39
CA GLU A 313 -10.59 6.72 -11.15
C GLU A 313 -9.76 7.81 -10.43
N GLY A 314 -8.53 8.06 -10.88
CA GLY A 314 -7.62 9.03 -10.25
C GLY A 314 -7.96 10.51 -10.49
N ALA A 315 -8.91 10.81 -11.38
CA ALA A 315 -9.45 12.16 -11.49
C ALA A 315 -10.86 12.10 -12.07
N GLY A 316 -11.72 13.02 -11.61
CA GLY A 316 -13.17 12.93 -11.75
C GLY A 316 -13.72 12.68 -13.15
N GLN A 317 -15.02 12.32 -13.17
CA GLN A 317 -15.92 12.12 -14.32
C GLN A 317 -15.26 11.58 -15.60
N PHE A 318 -15.63 10.36 -15.98
CA PHE A 318 -15.25 9.70 -17.23
C PHE A 318 -15.68 10.51 -18.46
N THR A 319 -14.86 11.46 -18.89
CA THR A 319 -15.09 12.22 -20.12
C THR A 319 -14.53 11.45 -21.31
N GLY A 320 -15.19 11.56 -22.46
CA GLY A 320 -14.70 10.95 -23.71
C GLY A 320 -13.26 11.36 -24.06
N ALA A 321 -12.80 12.50 -23.55
CA ALA A 321 -11.45 13.01 -23.75
C ALA A 321 -10.35 12.10 -23.21
N ARG A 322 -10.53 11.61 -21.99
CA ARG A 322 -9.53 10.72 -21.35
C ARG A 322 -9.45 9.36 -22.01
N ILE A 323 -10.58 8.87 -22.52
CA ILE A 323 -10.60 7.62 -23.29
C ILE A 323 -9.79 7.77 -24.57
N ARG A 324 -9.92 8.93 -25.26
CA ARG A 324 -9.11 9.23 -26.45
C ARG A 324 -7.63 9.31 -26.11
N GLU A 325 -7.27 10.05 -25.07
CA GLU A 325 -5.88 10.19 -24.61
C GLU A 325 -5.25 8.83 -24.31
N SER A 326 -5.93 8.00 -23.51
CA SER A 326 -5.45 6.67 -23.16
C SER A 326 -5.33 5.74 -24.37
N PHE A 327 -6.29 5.79 -25.31
CA PHE A 327 -6.24 4.96 -26.51
C PHE A 327 -5.14 5.41 -27.49
N VAL A 328 -4.94 6.72 -27.65
CA VAL A 328 -3.85 7.26 -28.48
C VAL A 328 -2.49 6.86 -27.90
N GLY A 329 -2.27 7.01 -26.60
CA GLY A 329 -1.04 6.54 -25.95
C GLY A 329 -0.80 5.03 -26.14
N TYR A 330 -1.85 4.22 -26.01
CA TYR A 330 -1.76 2.78 -26.29
C TYR A 330 -1.39 2.47 -27.75
N LEU A 331 -1.92 3.23 -28.71
CA LEU A 331 -1.59 3.04 -30.13
C LEU A 331 -0.12 3.39 -30.40
N ASN A 332 0.37 4.52 -29.88
CA ASN A 332 1.77 4.91 -30.06
C ASN A 332 2.73 3.88 -29.45
N ASP A 333 2.47 3.43 -28.22
CA ASP A 333 3.25 2.35 -27.58
C ASP A 333 3.20 1.03 -28.36
N ALA A 334 2.09 0.74 -29.02
CA ALA A 334 1.93 -0.48 -29.81
C ALA A 334 2.66 -0.38 -31.15
N PHE A 335 2.60 0.78 -31.82
CA PHE A 335 3.28 1.03 -33.08
C PHE A 335 4.79 1.14 -32.92
N GLU A 336 5.29 1.73 -31.84
CA GLU A 336 6.73 1.77 -31.53
C GLU A 336 7.32 0.36 -31.34
N LYS A 337 6.54 -0.59 -30.80
CA LYS A 337 6.99 -1.98 -30.61
C LYS A 337 6.90 -2.84 -31.86
N GLU A 338 6.11 -2.43 -32.85
CA GLU A 338 5.90 -3.15 -34.11
C GLU A 338 6.77 -2.60 -35.26
N GLY A 339 7.34 -1.40 -35.11
CA GLY A 339 8.31 -0.78 -36.02
C GLY A 339 9.74 -1.28 -35.78
#